data_AF-A0A1Y2JIA5-F1
#
_entry.id   AF-A0A1Y2JIA5-F1
#
_cell.length_a   1.000
_cell.length_b   1.000
_cell.length_c   1.000
_cell.angle_alpha   90.00
_cell.angle_beta   90.00
_cell.angle_gamma   90.00
#
_symmetry.space_group_name_H-M   'P 1'
#
loop_
_entity.id
_entity.type
_entity.pdbx_description
1 polymer ?
#
loop_
_entity_poly.entity_id
_entity_poly.type
_entity_poly.pdbx_seq_one_letter_code
_entity_poly.pdbx_strand_id
1 'polypeptide(L)'
;MTSIEPEMKKRSYATALTLAALLLVVLLTCVPYLVSIALAEGPAQGNTADASPIFGVTIPAGYKQWELIAPAEEAAPLDELRAVVGNQTAIDAYQAGKLPFPDGTILVKRAWKRKQSPEFASATIPGAATTVQVMVKDSRKYASTGGWGFGRFINGKPVDEAQHRTCFTCHDARAKSHDYVFTRLAP
;
A
#
# COMPACT_ATOMS: atom_id res chain seq x y z
N MET A 1 8.51 55.95 -49.55
CA MET A 1 8.47 54.48 -49.52
C MET A 1 9.68 54.00 -48.73
N THR A 2 9.59 53.96 -47.39
CA THR A 2 10.67 53.52 -46.50
C THR A 2 10.34 52.12 -45.98
N SER A 3 11.27 51.19 -46.21
CA SER A 3 11.17 49.76 -45.91
C SER A 3 11.20 49.51 -44.38
N ILE A 4 10.17 48.84 -43.84
CA ILE A 4 10.06 48.46 -42.41
C ILE A 4 10.18 46.93 -42.24
N GLU A 5 10.87 46.22 -43.13
CA GLU A 5 10.81 44.74 -43.18
C GLU A 5 12.00 43.90 -42.65
N PRO A 6 13.15 44.42 -42.13
CA PRO A 6 14.18 43.55 -41.56
C PRO A 6 14.07 43.30 -40.04
N GLU A 7 13.43 44.19 -39.28
CA GLU A 7 13.46 44.19 -37.81
C GLU A 7 12.57 43.11 -37.17
N MET A 8 11.35 42.90 -37.68
CA MET A 8 10.38 41.99 -37.04
C MET A 8 10.79 40.52 -37.11
N LYS A 9 11.40 40.09 -38.21
CA LYS A 9 11.84 38.69 -38.40
C LYS A 9 12.98 38.35 -37.44
N LYS A 10 13.93 39.26 -37.26
CA LYS A 10 15.08 39.11 -36.36
C LYS A 10 14.67 39.01 -34.89
N ARG A 11 13.65 39.78 -34.49
CA ARG A 11 13.05 39.76 -33.14
C ARG A 11 12.28 38.46 -32.86
N SER A 12 11.62 37.90 -33.87
CA SER A 12 10.94 36.60 -33.78
C SER A 12 11.92 35.44 -33.58
N TYR A 13 13.01 35.38 -34.35
CA TYR A 13 14.04 34.35 -34.19
C TYR A 13 14.79 34.46 -32.86
N ALA A 14 15.11 35.68 -32.41
CA ALA A 14 15.75 35.89 -31.11
C ALA A 14 14.86 35.40 -29.96
N THR A 15 13.54 35.60 -30.04
CA THR A 15 12.58 35.15 -29.02
C THR A 15 12.37 33.63 -29.04
N ALA A 16 12.37 33.02 -30.23
CA ALA A 16 12.30 31.57 -30.37
C ALA A 16 13.57 30.87 -29.83
N LEU A 17 14.74 31.46 -30.07
CA LEU A 17 16.02 30.94 -29.57
C LEU A 17 16.14 31.07 -28.04
N THR A 18 15.68 32.17 -27.45
CA THR A 18 15.68 32.33 -25.98
C THR A 18 14.71 31.36 -25.30
N LEU A 19 13.52 31.15 -25.86
CA LEU A 19 12.56 30.16 -25.35
C LEU A 19 13.10 28.73 -25.47
N ALA A 20 13.74 28.37 -26.59
CA ALA A 20 14.37 27.07 -26.78
C ALA A 20 15.53 26.84 -25.80
N ALA A 21 16.35 27.87 -25.55
CA ALA A 21 17.44 27.80 -24.57
C ALA A 21 16.91 27.66 -23.13
N LEU A 22 15.85 28.37 -22.76
CA LEU A 22 15.19 28.24 -21.46
C LEU A 22 14.58 26.85 -21.25
N LEU A 23 13.90 26.31 -22.27
CA LEU A 23 13.38 24.94 -22.25
C LEU A 23 14.50 23.90 -22.09
N LEU A 24 15.61 24.08 -22.80
CA LEU A 24 16.77 23.20 -22.68
C LEU A 24 17.40 23.26 -21.28
N VAL A 25 17.52 24.45 -20.69
CA VAL A 25 18.03 24.62 -19.32
C VAL A 25 17.09 23.99 -18.29
N VAL A 26 15.78 24.16 -18.44
CA VAL A 26 14.79 23.51 -17.56
C VAL A 26 14.84 21.99 -17.70
N LEU A 27 14.96 21.46 -18.92
CA LEU A 27 15.12 20.02 -19.14
C LEU A 27 16.43 19.49 -18.54
N LEU A 28 17.54 20.21 -18.69
CA LEU A 28 18.85 19.80 -18.20
C LEU A 28 19.01 19.95 -16.69
N THR A 29 18.23 20.80 -16.03
CA THR A 29 18.35 21.05 -14.58
C THR A 29 17.23 20.37 -13.78
N CYS A 30 15.99 20.46 -14.23
CA CYS A 30 14.85 19.90 -13.49
C CYS A 30 14.73 18.38 -13.65
N VAL A 31 14.97 17.82 -14.84
CA VAL A 31 14.83 16.37 -15.06
C VAL A 31 15.81 15.54 -14.24
N PRO A 32 17.14 15.82 -14.22
CA PRO A 32 18.05 15.07 -13.38
C PRO A 32 17.82 15.31 -11.88
N TYR A 33 17.33 16.50 -11.49
CA TYR A 33 16.94 16.77 -10.11
C TYR A 33 15.76 15.91 -9.69
N LEU A 34 14.70 15.82 -10.52
CA LEU A 34 13.52 14.97 -10.29
C LEU A 34 13.85 13.47 -10.24
N VAL A 35 14.77 12.99 -11.08
CA VAL A 35 15.27 11.60 -11.03
C VAL A 35 16.05 11.34 -9.73
N SER A 36 16.79 12.33 -9.22
CA SER A 36 17.55 12.18 -7.98
C SER A 36 16.66 12.06 -6.73
N ILE A 37 15.51 12.73 -6.71
CA ILE A 37 14.52 12.61 -5.62
C ILE A 37 13.81 11.25 -5.66
N ALA A 38 13.47 10.75 -6.86
CA ALA A 38 12.83 9.45 -7.03
C ALA A 38 13.74 8.27 -6.65
N LEU A 39 15.06 8.43 -6.72
CA LEU A 39 16.04 7.42 -6.30
C LEU A 39 16.42 7.52 -4.80
N ALA A 40 16.09 8.63 -4.13
CA ALA A 40 16.38 8.81 -2.71
C ALA A 40 15.41 8.02 -1.80
N GLU A 41 14.23 7.65 -2.31
CA GLU A 41 13.28 6.76 -1.65
C GLU A 41 13.59 5.29 -2.01
N GLY A 42 14.78 4.82 -1.62
CA GLY A 42 15.06 3.38 -1.57
C GLY A 42 14.05 2.68 -0.66
N PRO A 43 13.78 1.37 -0.86
CA PRO A 43 12.87 0.64 0.01
C PRO A 43 13.36 0.80 1.45
N ALA A 44 12.49 1.25 2.35
CA ALA A 44 12.79 1.31 3.78
C ALA A 44 13.23 -0.09 4.21
N GLN A 45 14.53 -0.28 4.41
CA GLN A 45 15.12 -1.55 4.81
C GLN A 45 14.71 -1.79 6.27
N GLY A 46 13.54 -2.38 6.47
CA GLY A 46 13.13 -2.85 7.79
C GLY A 46 14.19 -3.82 8.31
N ASN A 47 14.55 -3.70 9.59
CA ASN A 47 15.43 -4.68 10.23
C ASN A 47 14.90 -6.09 9.94
N THR A 48 15.76 -6.97 9.44
CA THR A 48 15.38 -8.36 9.08
C THR A 48 14.77 -9.11 10.26
N ALA A 49 15.11 -8.72 11.49
CA ALA A 49 14.53 -9.23 12.73
C ALA A 49 13.02 -8.92 12.90
N ASP A 50 12.50 -7.92 12.20
CA ASP A 50 11.09 -7.50 12.27
C ASP A 50 10.25 -8.05 11.10
N ALA A 51 10.84 -8.90 10.26
CA ALA A 51 10.13 -9.57 9.17
C ALA A 51 9.52 -10.89 9.65
N SER A 52 8.32 -11.21 9.13
CA SER A 52 7.70 -12.51 9.35
C SER A 52 8.64 -13.65 8.93
N PRO A 53 8.74 -14.70 9.75
CA PRO A 53 9.45 -15.91 9.34
C PRO A 53 8.80 -16.45 8.07
N ILE A 54 9.59 -17.17 7.27
CA ILE A 54 9.23 -17.84 6.00
C ILE A 54 8.71 -16.96 4.84
N PHE A 55 8.13 -15.79 5.10
CA PHE A 55 7.61 -14.89 4.05
C PHE A 55 8.42 -13.60 3.90
N GLY A 56 9.11 -13.14 4.95
CA GLY A 56 9.86 -11.89 4.94
C GLY A 56 8.96 -10.65 4.77
N VAL A 57 7.66 -10.77 5.05
CA VAL A 57 6.71 -9.64 5.09
C VAL A 57 6.93 -8.84 6.36
N THR A 58 6.98 -7.51 6.27
CA THR A 58 7.10 -6.56 7.38
C THR A 58 5.81 -5.73 7.51
N ILE A 59 5.68 -4.94 8.58
CA ILE A 59 4.61 -3.94 8.69
C ILE A 59 4.96 -2.75 7.78
N PRO A 60 4.14 -2.42 6.75
CA PRO A 60 4.44 -1.30 5.86
C PRO A 60 4.42 0.03 6.62
N ALA A 61 5.37 0.92 6.35
CA ALA A 61 5.32 2.29 6.87
C ALA A 61 4.09 3.02 6.31
N GLY A 62 3.49 3.92 7.11
CA GLY A 62 2.36 4.74 6.66
C GLY A 62 1.03 4.00 6.42
N TYR A 63 0.95 2.70 6.71
CA TYR A 63 -0.28 1.93 6.47
C TYR A 63 -1.51 2.44 7.26
N LYS A 64 -1.29 3.19 8.35
CA LYS A 64 -2.39 3.75 9.16
C LYS A 64 -3.14 4.85 8.42
N GLN A 65 -2.55 5.42 7.37
CA GLN A 65 -3.10 6.44 6.51
C GLN A 65 -3.72 5.86 5.23
N TRP A 66 -3.61 4.55 5.02
CA TRP A 66 -4.20 3.89 3.87
C TRP A 66 -5.72 3.82 3.97
N GLU A 67 -6.36 3.72 2.82
CA GLU A 67 -7.81 3.71 2.71
C GLU A 67 -8.41 2.45 3.34
N LEU A 68 -9.55 2.65 4.01
CA LEU A 68 -10.29 1.56 4.65
C LEU A 68 -10.94 0.69 3.57
N ILE A 69 -10.68 -0.61 3.62
CA ILE A 69 -11.40 -1.61 2.83
C ILE A 69 -12.72 -1.95 3.51
N ALA A 70 -12.67 -2.45 4.74
CA ALA A 70 -13.87 -2.73 5.53
C ALA A 70 -13.54 -2.98 7.00
N PRO A 71 -14.50 -2.68 7.91
CA PRO A 71 -14.48 -3.19 9.26
C PRO A 71 -14.93 -4.66 9.32
N ALA A 72 -14.58 -5.33 10.41
CA ALA A 72 -15.12 -6.64 10.78
C ALA A 72 -15.15 -6.77 12.31
N GLU A 73 -16.06 -7.61 12.81
CA GLU A 73 -16.03 -8.08 14.19
C GLU A 73 -15.70 -9.57 14.20
N GLU A 74 -14.80 -9.98 15.09
CA GLU A 74 -14.66 -11.39 15.44
C GLU A 74 -15.22 -11.62 16.85
N ALA A 75 -16.20 -12.50 16.92
CA ALA A 75 -16.86 -12.87 18.16
C ALA A 75 -15.91 -13.58 19.14
N ALA A 76 -16.47 -14.02 20.27
CA ALA A 76 -15.75 -14.87 21.22
C ALA A 76 -15.14 -16.11 20.51
N PRO A 77 -13.94 -16.56 20.92
CA PRO A 77 -13.21 -16.14 22.12
C PRO A 77 -12.28 -14.95 21.92
N LEU A 78 -12.02 -14.53 20.68
CA LEU A 78 -11.07 -13.45 20.42
C LEU A 78 -11.66 -12.08 20.77
N ASP A 79 -12.97 -11.88 20.52
CA ASP A 79 -13.71 -10.67 20.91
C ASP A 79 -12.96 -9.40 20.46
N GLU A 80 -12.81 -9.29 19.14
CA GLU A 80 -12.01 -8.28 18.48
C GLU A 80 -12.84 -7.43 17.52
N LEU A 81 -12.60 -6.13 17.56
CA LEU A 81 -12.90 -5.22 16.45
C LEU A 81 -11.72 -5.19 15.50
N ARG A 82 -12.01 -5.21 14.21
CA ARG A 82 -11.00 -5.30 13.15
C ARG A 82 -11.30 -4.31 12.04
N ALA A 83 -10.25 -3.83 11.42
CA ALA A 83 -10.33 -3.01 10.21
C ALA A 83 -9.23 -3.42 9.25
N VAL A 84 -9.58 -3.61 7.99
CA VAL A 84 -8.60 -3.83 6.92
C VAL A 84 -8.44 -2.54 6.14
N VAL A 85 -7.20 -2.12 5.95
CA VAL A 85 -6.81 -1.03 5.06
C VAL A 85 -5.99 -1.58 3.90
N GLY A 86 -5.99 -0.90 2.76
CA GLY A 86 -5.29 -1.34 1.56
C GLY A 86 -4.50 -0.21 0.91
N ASN A 87 -3.36 -0.54 0.30
CA ASN A 87 -2.64 0.42 -0.52
C ASN A 87 -3.44 0.78 -1.79
N GLN A 88 -2.99 1.80 -2.54
CA GLN A 88 -3.69 2.25 -3.75
C GLN A 88 -3.96 1.09 -4.73
N THR A 89 -2.99 0.21 -4.92
CA THR A 89 -3.14 -0.97 -5.78
C THR A 89 -4.28 -1.90 -5.33
N ALA A 90 -4.49 -2.06 -4.01
CA ALA A 90 -5.63 -2.80 -3.48
C ALA A 90 -6.95 -2.10 -3.79
N ILE A 91 -7.01 -0.78 -3.55
CA ILE A 91 -8.21 0.03 -3.81
C ILE A 91 -8.61 -0.01 -5.27
N ASP A 92 -7.67 0.24 -6.17
CA ASP A 92 -7.91 0.20 -7.62
C ASP A 92 -8.42 -1.18 -8.06
N ALA A 93 -7.86 -2.26 -7.51
CA ALA A 93 -8.29 -3.61 -7.81
C ALA A 93 -9.72 -3.88 -7.30
N TYR A 94 -10.06 -3.43 -6.08
CA TYR A 94 -11.41 -3.56 -5.55
C TYR A 94 -12.43 -2.77 -6.35
N GLN A 95 -12.14 -1.50 -6.66
CA GLN A 95 -13.03 -0.63 -7.44
C GLN A 95 -13.26 -1.18 -8.85
N ALA A 96 -12.26 -1.80 -9.46
CA ALA A 96 -12.37 -2.44 -10.77
C ALA A 96 -12.97 -3.86 -10.71
N GLY A 97 -13.22 -4.44 -9.53
CA GLY A 97 -13.63 -5.83 -9.38
C GLY A 97 -12.59 -6.83 -9.90
N LYS A 98 -11.30 -6.46 -9.87
CA LYS A 98 -10.21 -7.22 -10.49
C LYS A 98 -9.71 -8.34 -9.59
N LEU A 99 -9.77 -9.57 -10.12
CA LEU A 99 -9.15 -10.75 -9.54
C LEU A 99 -8.38 -11.55 -10.60
N PRO A 100 -7.28 -12.24 -10.24
CA PRO A 100 -6.58 -12.12 -8.95
C PRO A 100 -6.06 -10.70 -8.70
N PHE A 101 -5.78 -10.37 -7.43
CA PHE A 101 -5.18 -9.08 -7.11
C PHE A 101 -3.83 -8.96 -7.82
N PRO A 102 -3.49 -7.78 -8.36
CA PRO A 102 -2.20 -7.57 -9.02
C PRO A 102 -1.04 -7.63 -8.02
N ASP A 103 0.14 -8.00 -8.51
CA ASP A 103 1.38 -7.93 -7.72
C ASP A 103 1.60 -6.51 -7.20
N GLY A 104 2.07 -6.40 -5.95
CA GLY A 104 2.18 -5.13 -5.23
C GLY A 104 0.94 -4.74 -4.43
N THR A 105 -0.18 -5.49 -4.53
CA THR A 105 -1.30 -5.33 -3.59
C THR A 105 -0.85 -5.63 -2.16
N ILE A 106 -1.17 -4.73 -1.23
CA ILE A 106 -0.93 -4.94 0.20
C ILE A 106 -2.21 -4.65 0.97
N LEU A 107 -2.59 -5.60 1.83
CA LEU A 107 -3.70 -5.48 2.76
C LEU A 107 -3.19 -5.59 4.19
N VAL A 108 -3.64 -4.69 5.06
CA VAL A 108 -3.27 -4.69 6.47
C VAL A 108 -4.52 -4.74 7.35
N LYS A 109 -4.68 -5.85 8.06
CA LYS A 109 -5.72 -6.02 9.09
C LYS A 109 -5.17 -5.56 10.44
N ARG A 110 -5.86 -4.62 11.05
CA ARG A 110 -5.64 -4.14 12.41
C ARG A 110 -6.71 -4.73 13.32
N ALA A 111 -6.32 -5.19 14.50
CA ALA A 111 -7.22 -5.78 15.47
C ALA A 111 -7.05 -5.16 16.85
N TRP A 112 -8.16 -5.02 17.56
CA TRP A 112 -8.23 -4.53 18.93
C TRP A 112 -9.24 -5.35 19.71
N LYS A 113 -9.04 -5.50 21.02
CA LYS A 113 -10.10 -5.96 21.92
C LYS A 113 -11.30 -5.04 21.80
N ARG A 114 -12.50 -5.61 21.71
CA ARG A 114 -13.73 -4.83 21.77
C ARG A 114 -13.91 -4.26 23.19
N LYS A 115 -14.32 -3.00 23.29
CA LYS A 115 -14.59 -2.32 24.56
C LYS A 115 -15.93 -1.60 24.48
N GLN A 116 -16.73 -1.65 25.53
CA GLN A 116 -17.95 -0.84 25.63
C GLN A 116 -17.60 0.66 25.57
N SER A 117 -18.32 1.45 24.77
CA SER A 117 -18.13 2.91 24.76
C SER A 117 -18.62 3.51 26.08
N PRO A 118 -17.80 4.31 26.77
CA PRO A 118 -18.27 5.07 27.94
C PRO A 118 -19.14 6.27 27.55
N GLU A 119 -19.09 6.74 26.30
CA GLU A 119 -19.87 7.88 25.81
C GLU A 119 -21.23 7.48 25.21
N PHE A 120 -21.38 6.23 24.72
CA PHE A 120 -22.61 5.79 24.08
C PHE A 120 -22.93 4.32 24.38
N ALA A 121 -23.93 4.09 25.24
CA ALA A 121 -24.23 2.78 25.82
C ALA A 121 -24.55 1.67 24.81
N SER A 122 -25.02 2.00 23.60
CA SER A 122 -25.31 1.01 22.56
C SER A 122 -24.14 0.75 21.60
N ALA A 123 -23.00 1.43 21.76
CA ALA A 123 -21.84 1.27 20.89
C ALA A 123 -20.65 0.60 21.59
N THR A 124 -19.83 -0.09 20.79
CA THR A 124 -18.51 -0.56 21.19
C THR A 124 -17.43 0.14 20.38
N ILE A 125 -16.24 0.24 20.96
CA ILE A 125 -15.08 0.95 20.42
C ILE A 125 -13.81 0.08 20.51
N PRO A 126 -12.77 0.39 19.72
CA PRO A 126 -11.47 -0.23 19.87
C PRO A 126 -10.87 -0.02 21.27
N GLY A 127 -10.47 -1.12 21.92
CA GLY A 127 -9.70 -1.13 23.17
C GLY A 127 -8.20 -1.36 22.90
N ALA A 128 -7.60 -2.26 23.68
CA ALA A 128 -6.19 -2.62 23.52
C ALA A 128 -5.93 -3.23 22.13
N ALA A 129 -4.89 -2.77 21.45
CA ALA A 129 -4.45 -3.38 20.19
C ALA A 129 -3.95 -4.80 20.43
N THR A 130 -4.32 -5.73 19.54
CA THR A 130 -3.95 -7.14 19.67
C THR A 130 -2.94 -7.53 18.59
N THR A 131 -3.32 -7.41 17.33
CA THR A 131 -2.48 -7.79 16.19
C THR A 131 -2.54 -6.80 15.05
N VAL A 132 -1.43 -6.75 14.32
CA VAL A 132 -1.39 -6.27 12.93
C VAL A 132 -1.09 -7.47 12.07
N GLN A 133 -1.86 -7.67 11.01
CA GLN A 133 -1.68 -8.77 10.07
C GLN A 133 -1.59 -8.21 8.66
N VAL A 134 -0.61 -8.67 7.88
CA VAL A 134 -0.28 -8.12 6.58
C VAL A 134 -0.32 -9.22 5.54
N MET A 135 -0.91 -8.94 4.39
CA MET A 135 -0.81 -9.77 3.20
C MET A 135 -0.18 -8.95 2.07
N VAL A 136 0.80 -9.53 1.36
CA VAL A 136 1.48 -8.91 0.22
C VAL A 136 1.37 -9.82 -0.99
N LYS A 137 0.88 -9.29 -2.11
CA LYS A 137 0.81 -10.01 -3.39
C LYS A 137 2.14 -9.89 -4.12
N ASP A 138 2.77 -11.03 -4.39
CA ASP A 138 3.89 -11.19 -5.32
C ASP A 138 3.83 -12.63 -5.85
N SER A 139 3.30 -12.77 -7.06
CA SER A 139 3.04 -14.04 -7.74
C SER A 139 4.30 -14.89 -7.92
N ARG A 140 5.47 -14.26 -8.08
CA ARG A 140 6.75 -14.96 -8.24
C ARG A 140 7.33 -15.36 -6.89
N LYS A 141 7.41 -14.42 -5.95
CA LYS A 141 8.02 -14.65 -4.64
C LYS A 141 7.23 -15.65 -3.79
N TYR A 142 5.90 -15.64 -3.91
CA TYR A 142 5.01 -16.45 -3.08
C TYR A 142 4.21 -17.48 -3.90
N ALA A 143 4.84 -18.05 -4.93
CA ALA A 143 4.20 -19.00 -5.85
C ALA A 143 3.56 -20.21 -5.14
N SER A 144 4.17 -20.71 -4.06
CA SER A 144 3.66 -21.84 -3.28
C SER A 144 2.44 -21.52 -2.39
N THR A 145 2.10 -20.24 -2.24
CA THR A 145 1.00 -19.75 -1.40
C THR A 145 0.02 -18.88 -2.19
N GLY A 146 -0.21 -19.23 -3.46
CA GLY A 146 -1.16 -18.53 -4.32
C GLY A 146 -0.76 -17.08 -4.65
N GLY A 147 0.54 -16.76 -4.55
CA GLY A 147 1.07 -15.43 -4.77
C GLY A 147 0.99 -14.52 -3.54
N TRP A 148 0.66 -15.03 -2.36
CA TRP A 148 0.53 -14.23 -1.14
C TRP A 148 1.57 -14.55 -0.06
N GLY A 149 2.27 -13.53 0.40
CA GLY A 149 3.08 -13.57 1.62
C GLY A 149 2.27 -13.07 2.80
N PHE A 150 2.50 -13.63 3.99
CA PHE A 150 1.72 -13.34 5.19
C PHE A 150 2.63 -12.88 6.33
N GLY A 151 2.18 -11.89 7.09
CA GLY A 151 2.80 -11.49 8.35
C GLY A 151 1.75 -11.32 9.45
N ARG A 152 2.04 -11.80 10.65
CA ARG A 152 1.26 -11.55 11.86
C ARG A 152 2.18 -11.02 12.95
N PHE A 153 1.78 -9.88 13.52
CA PHE A 153 2.60 -9.12 14.44
C PHE A 153 1.84 -8.80 15.73
N ILE A 154 2.53 -8.92 16.85
CA ILE A 154 2.08 -8.49 18.19
C ILE A 154 3.10 -7.47 18.69
N ASN A 155 2.64 -6.29 19.08
CA ASN A 155 3.51 -5.19 19.53
C ASN A 155 4.65 -4.86 18.54
N GLY A 156 4.36 -4.96 17.23
CA GLY A 156 5.32 -4.68 16.17
C GLY A 156 6.32 -5.80 15.88
N LYS A 157 6.27 -6.93 16.59
CA LYS A 157 7.17 -8.08 16.39
C LYS A 157 6.44 -9.25 15.74
N PRO A 158 7.09 -9.98 14.82
CA PRO A 158 6.47 -11.13 14.17
C PRO A 158 6.24 -12.25 15.19
N VAL A 159 5.12 -12.96 15.04
CA VAL A 159 4.92 -14.23 15.74
C VAL A 159 5.80 -15.33 15.15
N ASP A 160 5.86 -16.49 15.81
CA ASP A 160 6.70 -17.61 15.40
C ASP A 160 6.31 -18.19 14.01
N GLU A 161 7.21 -19.03 13.49
CA GLU A 161 7.05 -19.69 12.19
C GLU A 161 5.85 -20.64 12.16
N ALA A 162 5.57 -21.35 13.26
CA ALA A 162 4.47 -22.32 13.31
C ALA A 162 3.13 -21.65 13.05
N GLN A 163 2.91 -20.48 13.63
CA GLN A 163 1.72 -19.67 13.38
C GLN A 163 1.66 -19.18 11.94
N HIS A 164 2.78 -18.71 11.36
CA HIS A 164 2.81 -18.25 9.96
C HIS A 164 2.54 -19.38 8.95
N ARG A 165 2.98 -20.61 9.23
CA ARG A 165 2.70 -21.78 8.39
C ARG A 165 1.21 -22.08 8.22
N THR A 166 0.37 -21.67 9.17
CA THR A 166 -1.08 -21.89 9.10
C THR A 166 -1.84 -20.89 8.22
N CYS A 167 -1.23 -19.74 7.89
CA CYS A 167 -1.92 -18.63 7.22
C CYS A 167 -2.49 -19.07 5.87
N PHE A 168 -1.65 -19.59 4.97
CA PHE A 168 -2.11 -19.92 3.62
C PHE A 168 -3.15 -21.04 3.62
N THR A 169 -2.98 -22.10 4.41
CA THR A 169 -3.95 -23.21 4.47
C THR A 169 -5.35 -22.73 4.85
N CYS A 170 -5.47 -21.81 5.81
CA CYS A 170 -6.76 -21.23 6.18
C CYS A 170 -7.36 -20.39 5.04
N HIS A 171 -6.54 -19.56 4.40
CA HIS A 171 -6.98 -18.70 3.30
C HIS A 171 -7.35 -19.49 2.03
N ASP A 172 -6.63 -20.55 1.69
CA ASP A 172 -6.97 -21.48 0.59
C ASP A 172 -8.28 -22.20 0.89
N ALA A 173 -8.46 -22.73 2.10
CA ALA A 173 -9.67 -23.47 2.46
C ALA A 173 -10.95 -22.61 2.46
N ARG A 174 -10.85 -21.29 2.65
CA ARG A 174 -12.03 -20.44 2.92
C ARG A 174 -12.22 -19.27 1.95
N ALA A 175 -11.18 -18.83 1.25
CA ALA A 175 -11.21 -17.62 0.42
C ALA A 175 -10.59 -17.79 -0.97
N LYS A 176 -10.27 -19.02 -1.40
CA LYS A 176 -9.66 -19.30 -2.71
C LYS A 176 -10.37 -18.67 -3.90
N SER A 177 -11.71 -18.68 -3.91
CA SER A 177 -12.51 -18.10 -5.00
C SER A 177 -12.41 -16.57 -5.10
N HIS A 178 -11.82 -15.91 -4.10
CA HIS A 178 -11.58 -14.47 -4.09
C HIS A 178 -10.10 -14.15 -3.92
N ASP A 179 -9.26 -14.91 -4.61
CA ASP A 179 -7.80 -14.80 -4.57
C ASP A 179 -7.26 -14.79 -3.14
N TYR A 180 -7.78 -15.70 -2.30
CA TYR A 180 -7.35 -15.91 -0.92
C TYR A 180 -7.64 -14.73 0.03
N VAL A 181 -8.46 -13.75 -0.37
CA VAL A 181 -8.80 -12.58 0.45
C VAL A 181 -10.24 -12.65 0.97
N PHE A 182 -10.41 -12.57 2.29
CA PHE A 182 -11.74 -12.61 2.93
C PHE A 182 -12.50 -11.29 2.80
N THR A 183 -11.80 -10.17 2.89
CA THR A 183 -12.41 -8.85 2.97
C THR A 183 -12.96 -8.42 1.61
N ARG A 184 -14.14 -7.80 1.61
CA ARG A 184 -14.72 -7.09 0.47
C ARG A 184 -14.67 -5.59 0.75
N LEU A 185 -14.56 -4.78 -0.28
CA LEU A 185 -14.68 -3.34 -0.14
C LEU A 185 -16.08 -3.00 0.39
N ALA A 186 -16.13 -2.36 1.54
CA ALA A 186 -17.34 -1.74 2.07
C ALA A 186 -17.56 -0.41 1.32
N PRO A 187 -18.80 -0.13 0.87
CA PRO A 187 -19.13 1.10 0.16
C PRO A 187 -19.09 2.34 1.07
#